data_AF-A0A7C3RBU6-F1
#
_entry.id   AF-A0A7C3RBU6-F1
#
_cell.length_a   1.000
_cell.length_b   1.000
_cell.length_c   1.000
_cell.angle_alpha   90.00
_cell.angle_beta   90.00
_cell.angle_gamma   90.00
#
_symmetry.space_group_name_H-M   'P 1'
#
loop_
_entity.id
_entity.type
_entity.pdbx_description
1 polymer ?
#
loop_
_entity_poly.entity_id
_entity_poly.type
_entity_poly.pdbx_seq_one_letter_code
_entity_poly.pdbx_strand_id
1 'polypeptide(L)'
;MKMRKRGFTLIELLVVIAVIGMLSSIVLVSMGGARKKARDAKRMADIRQISTAMELCFQDSSAACGGSDTAYPAVAVDGNNRLTTIGGQNAIGTYLSPLPQDPGGGTLTSCTGATIGEMTAGGYCAFPSSAGGEYCIYAQLSDGRIIAASEKGVHFMTSRPANMSACP
;
A
#
# COMPACT_ATOMS: atom_id res chain seq x y z
N MET A 1 31.74 -29.20 47.67
CA MET A 1 32.21 -27.81 47.43
C MET A 1 31.00 -26.95 47.11
N LYS A 2 30.50 -26.14 48.06
CA LYS A 2 29.29 -25.31 47.87
C LYS A 2 29.64 -24.07 47.04
N MET A 3 29.17 -24.02 45.80
CA MET A 3 29.30 -22.83 44.96
C MET A 3 28.51 -21.68 45.58
N ARG A 4 29.20 -20.61 45.99
CA ARG A 4 28.54 -19.38 46.45
C ARG A 4 27.88 -18.70 45.25
N LYS A 5 26.55 -18.60 45.25
CA LYS A 5 25.82 -17.79 44.28
C LYS A 5 26.18 -16.32 44.51
N ARG A 6 26.78 -15.67 43.51
CA ARG A 6 26.98 -14.21 43.49
C ARG A 6 25.64 -13.56 43.18
N GLY A 7 25.18 -12.68 44.06
CA GLY A 7 24.00 -11.84 43.81
C GLY A 7 24.40 -10.54 43.10
N PHE A 8 23.51 -10.02 42.26
CA PHE A 8 23.66 -8.69 41.67
C PHE A 8 23.59 -7.60 42.74
N THR A 9 24.42 -6.57 42.61
CA THR A 9 24.30 -5.38 43.46
C THR A 9 23.21 -4.45 42.94
N LEU A 10 22.57 -3.70 43.83
CA LEU A 10 21.54 -2.71 43.45
C LEU A 10 22.10 -1.64 42.50
N ILE A 11 23.37 -1.27 42.67
CA ILE A 11 24.03 -0.27 41.82
C ILE A 11 24.30 -0.79 40.41
N GLU A 12 24.66 -2.07 40.25
CA GLU A 12 24.80 -2.69 38.92
C GLU A 12 23.49 -2.64 38.15
N LEU A 13 22.38 -2.95 38.81
CA LEU A 13 21.08 -2.93 38.15
C LEU A 13 20.62 -1.51 37.81
N LEU A 14 20.93 -0.52 38.66
CA LEU A 14 20.58 0.88 38.44
C LEU A 14 21.33 1.47 37.24
N VAL A 15 22.63 1.19 37.09
CA VAL A 15 23.41 1.68 35.94
C VAL A 15 22.91 1.07 34.63
N VAL A 16 22.50 -0.21 34.64
CA VAL A 16 22.01 -0.89 33.44
C VAL A 16 20.72 -0.26 32.92
N ILE A 17 19.73 0.00 33.79
CA ILE A 17 18.48 0.63 33.36
C ILE A 17 18.70 2.08 32.90
N ALA A 18 19.68 2.78 33.47
CA ALA A 18 20.05 4.14 33.05
C ALA A 18 20.61 4.14 31.61
N VAL A 19 21.54 3.21 31.31
CA VAL A 19 22.11 3.08 29.96
C VAL A 19 21.05 2.62 28.94
N ILE A 20 20.20 1.64 29.29
CA ILE A 20 19.10 1.19 28.43
C ILE A 20 18.12 2.35 28.17
N GLY A 21 17.79 3.15 29.19
CA GLY A 21 16.95 4.34 29.06
C GLY A 21 17.53 5.35 28.07
N MET A 22 18.81 5.67 28.21
CA MET A 22 19.50 6.58 27.30
C MET A 22 19.48 6.09 25.85
N LEU A 23 19.86 4.83 25.62
CA LEU A 23 19.88 4.25 24.26
C LEU A 23 18.48 4.15 23.66
N SER A 24 17.46 3.77 24.45
CA SER A 24 16.08 3.63 23.97
C SER A 24 15.48 4.97 23.53
N SER A 25 15.83 6.07 24.18
CA SER A 25 15.31 7.41 23.84
C SER A 25 15.69 7.85 22.42
N ILE A 26 16.92 7.58 21.99
CA ILE A 26 17.44 7.95 20.67
C ILE A 26 16.75 7.11 19.59
N VAL A 27 16.55 5.81 19.84
CA VAL A 27 15.91 4.89 18.89
C VAL A 27 14.46 5.31 18.62
N LEU A 28 13.71 5.72 19.65
CA LEU A 28 12.31 6.11 19.50
C LEU A 28 12.11 7.32 18.56
N VAL A 29 12.97 8.34 18.65
CA VAL A 29 12.87 9.54 17.79
C VAL A 29 13.12 9.19 16.32
N SER A 30 14.06 8.28 16.03
CA SER A 30 14.40 7.89 14.66
C SER A 30 13.35 6.99 13.98
N MET A 31 12.57 6.24 14.76
CA MET A 31 11.68 5.19 14.25
C MET A 31 10.45 5.74 13.51
N GLY A 32 9.97 6.94 13.85
CA GLY A 32 8.80 7.55 13.21
C GLY A 32 8.98 7.79 11.70
N GLY A 33 10.12 8.38 11.30
CA GLY A 33 10.45 8.63 9.90
C GLY A 33 10.72 7.35 9.11
N ALA A 34 11.37 6.35 9.74
CA ALA A 34 11.64 5.06 9.13
C ALA A 34 10.34 4.30 8.78
N ARG A 35 9.37 4.27 9.70
CA ARG A 35 8.05 3.67 9.47
C ARG A 35 7.30 4.34 8.32
N LYS A 36 7.37 5.68 8.23
CA LYS A 36 6.75 6.46 7.14
C LYS A 36 7.32 6.06 5.78
N LYS A 37 8.64 6.04 5.64
CA LYS A 37 9.34 5.61 4.42
C LYS A 37 9.05 4.15 4.05
N ALA A 38 8.98 3.25 5.04
CA ALA A 38 8.65 1.85 4.80
C ALA A 38 7.23 1.67 4.23
N ARG A 39 6.25 2.43 4.73
CA ARG A 39 4.88 2.43 4.18
C ARG A 39 4.84 2.95 2.75
N ASP A 40 5.53 4.06 2.48
CA ASP A 40 5.60 4.65 1.14
C ASP A 40 6.25 3.68 0.14
N ALA A 41 7.36 3.04 0.53
CA ALA A 41 8.02 2.03 -0.30
C ALA A 41 7.11 0.83 -0.60
N LYS A 42 6.33 0.39 0.40
CA LYS A 42 5.36 -0.68 0.20
C LYS A 42 4.22 -0.26 -0.74
N ARG A 43 3.62 0.92 -0.57
CA ARG A 43 2.60 1.46 -1.50
C ARG A 43 3.10 1.50 -2.94
N MET A 44 4.34 1.93 -3.14
CA MET A 44 4.96 1.96 -4.47
C MET A 44 5.13 0.57 -5.07
N ALA A 45 5.57 -0.41 -4.26
CA ALA A 45 5.68 -1.79 -4.69
C ALA A 45 4.32 -2.39 -5.04
N ASP A 46 3.30 -2.14 -4.20
CA ASP A 46 1.97 -2.68 -4.38
C ASP A 46 1.30 -2.15 -5.67
N ILE A 47 1.39 -0.83 -5.95
CA ILE A 47 0.87 -0.24 -7.19
C ILE A 47 1.54 -0.84 -8.43
N ARG A 48 2.86 -1.09 -8.37
CA ARG A 48 3.59 -1.74 -9.46
C ARG A 48 3.16 -3.20 -9.63
N GLN A 49 3.00 -3.94 -8.53
CA GLN A 49 2.53 -5.32 -8.57
C GLN A 49 1.13 -5.42 -9.19
N ILE A 50 0.22 -4.52 -8.80
CA ILE A 50 -1.11 -4.45 -9.41
C ILE A 50 -1.00 -4.14 -10.90
N SER A 51 -0.23 -3.12 -11.30
CA SER A 51 -0.04 -2.77 -12.73
C SER A 51 0.52 -3.94 -13.55
N THR A 52 1.55 -4.62 -13.06
CA THR A 52 2.11 -5.80 -13.73
C THR A 52 1.09 -6.93 -13.81
N ALA A 53 0.32 -7.15 -12.75
CA ALA A 53 -0.69 -8.19 -12.75
C ALA A 53 -1.86 -7.86 -13.69
N MET A 54 -2.24 -6.58 -13.82
CA MET A 54 -3.20 -6.09 -14.82
C MET A 54 -2.70 -6.35 -16.24
N GLU A 55 -1.44 -6.05 -16.53
CA GLU A 55 -0.82 -6.28 -17.84
C GLU A 55 -0.75 -7.77 -18.19
N LEU A 56 -0.32 -8.61 -17.24
CA LEU A 56 -0.30 -10.07 -17.44
C LEU A 56 -1.70 -10.62 -17.70
N CYS A 57 -2.69 -10.05 -17.01
CA CYS A 57 -4.09 -10.42 -17.14
C CYS A 57 -4.68 -9.94 -18.48
N PHE A 58 -4.26 -8.79 -18.99
CA PHE A 58 -4.62 -8.29 -20.31
C PHE A 58 -4.06 -9.16 -21.45
N GLN A 59 -2.85 -9.68 -21.27
CA GLN A 59 -2.20 -10.59 -22.22
C GLN A 59 -2.74 -12.03 -22.15
N ASP A 60 -3.51 -12.36 -21.11
CA ASP A 60 -4.09 -13.68 -20.90
C ASP A 60 -5.57 -13.71 -21.25
N SER A 61 -5.96 -14.61 -22.14
CA SER A 61 -7.34 -14.82 -22.57
C SER A 61 -8.19 -15.60 -21.54
N SER A 62 -7.67 -15.83 -20.33
CA SER A 62 -8.40 -16.57 -19.31
C SER A 62 -9.71 -15.88 -18.92
N ALA A 63 -10.74 -16.69 -18.65
CA ALA A 63 -12.03 -16.20 -18.17
C ALA A 63 -11.90 -15.45 -16.83
N ALA A 64 -10.87 -15.77 -16.03
CA ALA A 64 -10.56 -15.04 -14.81
C ALA A 64 -10.23 -13.57 -15.10
N CYS A 65 -9.52 -13.30 -16.20
CA CYS A 65 -9.05 -11.96 -16.56
C CYS A 65 -10.03 -11.11 -17.38
N GLY A 66 -11.19 -11.66 -17.74
CA GLY A 66 -12.16 -10.98 -18.60
C GLY A 66 -12.19 -11.49 -20.04
N GLY A 67 -11.56 -12.63 -20.33
CA GLY A 67 -11.85 -13.44 -21.51
C GLY A 67 -11.73 -12.73 -22.86
N SER A 68 -10.74 -11.86 -23.04
CA SER A 68 -10.35 -11.32 -24.34
C SER A 68 -8.95 -10.67 -24.26
N ASP A 69 -8.13 -10.81 -25.31
CA ASP A 69 -6.79 -10.18 -25.44
C ASP A 69 -6.86 -8.63 -25.60
N THR A 70 -8.02 -8.05 -25.31
CA THR A 70 -8.33 -6.63 -25.54
C THR A 70 -8.90 -5.95 -24.30
N ALA A 71 -8.98 -6.65 -23.17
CA ALA A 71 -9.63 -6.13 -21.97
C ALA A 71 -8.83 -6.41 -20.70
N TYR A 72 -8.52 -5.32 -19.98
CA TYR A 72 -8.15 -5.38 -18.59
C TYR A 72 -9.35 -5.84 -17.76
N PRO A 73 -9.12 -6.49 -16.62
CA PRO A 73 -10.21 -6.90 -15.72
C PRO A 73 -10.93 -5.67 -15.15
N ALA A 74 -12.24 -5.80 -14.93
CA ALA A 74 -13.06 -4.74 -14.36
C ALA A 74 -12.56 -4.31 -12.98
N VAL A 75 -12.53 -3.02 -12.70
CA VAL A 75 -12.16 -2.49 -11.39
C VAL A 75 -13.42 -2.09 -10.64
N ALA A 76 -13.65 -2.73 -9.49
CA ALA A 76 -14.74 -2.39 -8.58
C ALA A 76 -14.24 -1.47 -7.48
N VAL A 77 -15.06 -0.47 -7.16
CA VAL A 77 -14.80 0.47 -6.06
C VAL A 77 -16.03 0.64 -5.18
N ASP A 78 -15.85 1.17 -3.97
CA ASP A 78 -16.95 1.62 -3.13
C ASP A 78 -17.44 3.04 -3.52
N GLY A 79 -18.44 3.56 -2.80
CA GLY A 79 -18.97 4.92 -3.02
C GLY A 79 -17.96 6.06 -2.82
N ASN A 80 -16.75 5.74 -2.35
CA ASN A 80 -15.65 6.67 -2.12
C ASN A 80 -14.48 6.46 -3.10
N ASN A 81 -14.66 5.71 -4.18
CA ASN A 81 -13.62 5.34 -5.16
C ASN A 81 -12.44 4.55 -4.56
N ARG A 82 -12.70 3.76 -3.51
CA ARG A 82 -11.71 2.86 -2.93
C ARG A 82 -11.75 1.52 -3.64
N LEU A 83 -10.58 1.01 -4.00
CA LEU A 83 -10.47 -0.30 -4.63
C LEU A 83 -11.03 -1.40 -3.72
N THR A 84 -12.08 -2.08 -4.18
CA THR A 84 -12.70 -3.20 -3.46
C THR A 84 -12.37 -4.55 -4.08
N THR A 85 -12.34 -4.64 -5.41
CA THR A 85 -12.04 -5.87 -6.14
C THR A 85 -11.51 -5.54 -7.52
N ILE A 86 -10.68 -6.43 -8.08
CA ILE A 86 -10.31 -6.40 -9.49
C ILE A 86 -10.69 -7.72 -10.15
N GLY A 87 -11.37 -7.59 -11.30
CA GLY A 87 -12.24 -8.56 -11.97
C GLY A 87 -13.30 -9.16 -11.04
N GLY A 88 -14.03 -10.18 -11.50
CA GLY A 88 -14.89 -10.97 -10.60
C GLY A 88 -14.09 -11.45 -9.38
N GLN A 89 -14.74 -11.74 -8.24
CA GLN A 89 -14.08 -11.97 -6.95
C GLN A 89 -12.74 -12.73 -7.08
N ASN A 90 -11.61 -11.99 -7.01
CA ASN A 90 -10.23 -12.47 -7.17
C ASN A 90 -9.78 -12.88 -8.59
N ALA A 91 -10.14 -12.13 -9.64
CA ALA A 91 -9.67 -12.37 -11.01
C ALA A 91 -8.15 -12.29 -11.18
N ILE A 92 -7.51 -11.30 -10.54
CA ILE A 92 -6.04 -11.25 -10.50
C ILE A 92 -5.48 -12.35 -9.59
N GLY A 93 -6.28 -13.17 -8.91
CA GLY A 93 -5.80 -14.18 -7.97
C GLY A 93 -4.74 -15.15 -8.54
N THR A 94 -4.75 -15.36 -9.86
CA THR A 94 -3.70 -16.10 -10.59
C THR A 94 -2.36 -15.38 -10.63
N TYR A 95 -2.37 -14.04 -10.74
CA TYR A 95 -1.19 -13.19 -10.92
C TYR A 95 -0.79 -12.40 -9.66
N LEU A 96 -1.73 -12.22 -8.73
CA LEU A 96 -1.61 -11.47 -7.50
C LEU A 96 -2.70 -11.90 -6.50
N SER A 97 -2.35 -12.84 -5.62
CA SER A 97 -3.18 -13.25 -4.48
C SER A 97 -2.39 -13.22 -3.17
N PRO A 98 -2.92 -12.60 -2.10
CA PRO A 98 -4.10 -11.73 -2.05
C PRO A 98 -3.85 -10.36 -2.70
N LEU A 99 -4.91 -9.59 -2.99
CA LEU A 99 -4.77 -8.18 -3.34
C LEU A 99 -3.97 -7.47 -2.24
N PRO A 100 -2.97 -6.63 -2.60
CA PRO A 100 -2.21 -5.90 -1.61
C PRO A 100 -3.14 -5.08 -0.71
N GLN A 101 -2.75 -4.95 0.55
CA GLN A 101 -3.42 -4.08 1.50
C GLN A 101 -2.44 -3.00 1.94
N ASP A 102 -2.94 -1.78 2.05
CA ASP A 102 -2.15 -0.65 2.51
C ASP A 102 -1.57 -0.93 3.92
N PRO A 103 -0.26 -0.73 4.13
CA PRO A 103 0.43 -1.12 5.37
C PRO A 103 0.03 -0.33 6.62
N GLY A 104 -0.84 0.68 6.52
CA GLY A 104 -1.28 1.44 7.69
C GLY A 104 -2.49 0.85 8.45
N GLY A 105 -3.12 -0.25 8.00
CA GLY A 105 -4.24 -0.96 8.64
C GLY A 105 -5.49 -0.16 9.13
N GLY A 106 -6.28 0.45 8.25
CA GLY A 106 -7.36 1.41 8.62
C GLY A 106 -8.32 1.65 7.46
N THR A 107 -9.10 2.72 7.41
CA THR A 107 -10.18 2.91 6.45
C THR A 107 -10.04 4.29 5.76
N LEU A 108 -9.61 4.36 4.50
CA LEU A 108 -9.57 5.60 3.69
C LEU A 108 -10.89 6.37 3.81
N THR A 109 -10.83 7.62 4.22
CA THR A 109 -12.06 8.42 4.36
C THR A 109 -12.66 8.78 3.01
N SER A 110 -11.84 9.08 1.98
CA SER A 110 -12.32 9.24 0.61
C SER A 110 -11.19 9.24 -0.43
N CYS A 111 -11.44 8.70 -1.62
CA CYS A 111 -10.63 8.95 -2.83
C CYS A 111 -11.25 10.06 -3.70
N THR A 112 -12.36 10.68 -3.27
CA THR A 112 -13.15 11.66 -4.02
C THR A 112 -13.12 13.09 -3.44
N GLY A 113 -12.70 13.31 -2.17
CA GLY A 113 -12.67 14.63 -1.51
C GLY A 113 -11.38 15.46 -1.68
N ALA A 114 -11.42 16.74 -1.26
CA ALA A 114 -10.30 17.70 -1.29
C ALA A 114 -9.16 17.37 -0.31
N THR A 115 -9.47 16.57 0.70
CA THR A 115 -8.51 15.89 1.55
C THR A 115 -8.70 14.39 1.33
N ILE A 116 -7.74 13.76 0.66
CA ILE A 116 -7.33 12.42 1.05
C ILE A 116 -6.83 12.63 2.48
N GLY A 117 -7.72 12.47 3.48
CA GLY A 117 -7.32 12.51 4.87
C GLY A 117 -6.09 11.62 5.01
N GLU A 118 -5.09 12.04 5.81
CA GLU A 118 -3.85 11.28 6.02
C GLU A 118 -4.20 9.81 5.96
N MET A 119 -3.63 9.07 5.00
CA MET A 119 -3.99 7.69 4.72
C MET A 119 -3.88 6.90 6.02
N THR A 120 -4.97 6.88 6.75
CA THR A 120 -5.20 6.06 7.92
C THR A 120 -5.95 4.86 7.39
N ALA A 121 -5.34 4.33 6.33
CA ALA A 121 -5.24 3.00 5.78
C ALA A 121 -6.39 2.28 5.07
N GLY A 122 -6.07 1.13 4.48
CA GLY A 122 -6.99 0.13 3.93
C GLY A 122 -7.51 0.33 2.52
N GLY A 123 -6.78 0.96 1.61
CA GLY A 123 -7.08 0.78 0.19
C GLY A 123 -6.17 1.56 -0.74
N TYR A 124 -6.09 1.08 -1.98
CA TYR A 124 -5.70 1.92 -3.10
C TYR A 124 -6.95 2.64 -3.59
N CYS A 125 -6.76 3.82 -4.16
CA CYS A 125 -7.83 4.50 -4.86
C CYS A 125 -7.89 4.01 -6.29
N ALA A 126 -9.08 3.91 -6.86
CA ALA A 126 -9.24 3.57 -8.25
C ALA A 126 -10.48 4.25 -8.82
N PHE A 127 -10.56 4.32 -10.14
CA PHE A 127 -11.83 4.64 -10.79
C PHE A 127 -12.53 3.33 -11.18
N PRO A 128 -13.86 3.24 -11.06
CA PRO A 128 -14.58 2.08 -11.53
C PRO A 128 -14.35 1.93 -13.03
N SER A 129 -14.07 0.72 -13.48
CA SER A 129 -14.02 0.37 -14.90
C SER A 129 -14.81 -0.91 -15.15
N SER A 130 -15.55 -0.95 -16.25
CA SER A 130 -15.91 -2.22 -16.87
C SER A 130 -14.66 -2.85 -17.49
N ALA A 131 -14.68 -4.17 -17.72
CA ALA A 131 -13.60 -4.81 -18.45
C ALA A 131 -13.40 -4.11 -19.82
N GLY A 132 -12.16 -3.75 -20.16
CA GLY A 132 -11.87 -2.92 -21.34
C GLY A 132 -10.42 -2.45 -21.40
N GLY A 133 -10.10 -1.55 -22.33
CA GLY A 133 -8.71 -1.17 -22.62
C GLY A 133 -8.04 -0.20 -21.62
N GLU A 134 -8.74 0.24 -20.57
CA GLU A 134 -8.24 1.26 -19.65
C GLU A 134 -8.51 0.89 -18.19
N TYR A 135 -7.60 1.28 -17.30
CA TYR A 135 -7.78 1.20 -15.86
C TYR A 135 -7.01 2.33 -15.18
N CYS A 136 -7.40 2.70 -13.96
CA CYS A 136 -6.68 3.71 -13.19
C CYS A 136 -6.71 3.39 -11.71
N ILE A 137 -5.52 3.19 -11.13
CA ILE A 137 -5.32 2.88 -9.72
C ILE A 137 -4.21 3.77 -9.18
N TYR A 138 -4.40 4.37 -8.01
CA TYR A 138 -3.43 5.31 -7.45
C TYR A 138 -3.40 5.28 -5.92
N ALA A 139 -2.30 5.78 -5.38
CA ALA A 139 -2.07 5.92 -3.94
C ALA A 139 -1.35 7.23 -3.64
N GLN A 140 -1.61 7.80 -2.47
CA GLN A 140 -0.86 8.93 -1.96
C GLN A 140 0.34 8.45 -1.13
N LEU A 141 1.46 9.12 -1.29
CA LEU A 141 2.60 8.97 -0.43
C LEU A 141 2.48 9.92 0.76
N SER A 142 3.19 9.59 1.82
CA SER A 142 3.08 10.33 3.07
C SER A 142 3.71 11.74 3.00
N ASP A 143 4.34 12.10 1.88
CA ASP A 143 4.84 13.44 1.54
C ASP A 143 3.87 14.26 0.66
N GLY A 144 2.70 13.70 0.33
CA GLY A 144 1.67 14.36 -0.47
C GLY A 144 1.74 14.05 -1.96
N ARG A 145 2.84 13.46 -2.47
CA ARG A 145 2.93 13.01 -3.86
C ARG A 145 1.98 11.84 -4.12
N ILE A 146 1.64 11.63 -5.38
CA ILE A 146 0.77 10.52 -5.79
C ILE A 146 1.55 9.61 -6.72
N ILE A 147 1.35 8.31 -6.58
CA ILE A 147 1.77 7.30 -7.55
C ILE A 147 0.52 6.69 -8.17
N ALA A 148 0.45 6.68 -9.49
CA ALA A 148 -0.67 6.16 -10.26
C ALA A 148 -0.19 5.11 -11.26
N ALA A 149 -1.05 4.14 -11.53
CA ALA A 149 -0.87 3.07 -12.51
C ALA A 149 -2.08 3.03 -13.44
N SER A 150 -1.78 2.80 -14.71
CA SER A 150 -2.68 2.85 -15.86
C SER A 150 -2.13 1.92 -16.96
N GLU A 151 -2.87 1.73 -18.05
CA GLU A 151 -2.39 1.01 -19.25
C GLU A 151 -1.12 1.64 -19.85
N LYS A 152 -0.84 2.91 -19.54
CA LYS A 152 0.37 3.63 -19.94
C LYS A 152 1.54 3.49 -18.96
N GLY A 153 1.37 2.66 -17.93
CA GLY A 153 2.40 2.35 -16.92
C GLY A 153 2.23 3.09 -15.60
N VAL A 154 3.31 3.11 -14.81
CA VAL A 154 3.31 3.66 -13.44
C VAL A 154 4.08 4.96 -13.38
N HIS A 155 3.42 6.04 -12.98
CA HIS A 155 3.99 7.39 -12.96
C HIS A 155 3.74 8.11 -11.64
N PHE A 156 4.60 9.08 -11.32
CA PHE A 156 4.39 10.00 -10.20
C PHE A 156 3.60 11.22 -10.68
N MET A 157 2.65 11.65 -9.86
CA MET A 157 1.80 12.80 -10.11
C MET A 157 1.90 13.82 -8.98
N THR A 158 1.75 15.10 -9.32
CA THR A 158 1.74 16.23 -8.38
C THR A 158 0.34 16.59 -7.90
N SER A 159 -0.70 16.11 -8.59
CA SER A 159 -2.10 16.30 -8.25
C SER A 159 -2.88 15.01 -8.44
N ARG A 160 -4.03 14.91 -7.78
CA ARG A 160 -4.90 13.73 -7.87
C ARG A 160 -5.56 13.67 -9.24
N PRO A 161 -5.64 12.49 -9.87
CA PRO A 161 -6.45 12.32 -11.07
C PRO A 161 -7.92 12.66 -10.76
N ALA A 162 -8.55 13.47 -11.60
CA ALA A 162 -9.95 13.87 -11.43
C ALA A 162 -10.94 12.83 -11.96
N ASN A 163 -10.50 12.01 -12.92
CA ASN A 163 -11.27 10.99 -13.62
C ASN A 163 -10.31 9.95 -14.23
N MET A 164 -10.87 8.92 -14.89
CA MET A 164 -10.10 7.87 -15.58
C MET A 164 -9.10 8.44 -16.60
N SER A 165 -9.53 9.41 -17.42
CA SER A 165 -8.67 10.04 -18.45
C SER A 165 -7.52 10.89 -17.90
N ALA A 166 -7.56 11.25 -16.61
CA ALA A 166 -6.49 11.98 -15.94
C ALA A 166 -5.45 11.05 -15.32
N CYS A 167 -5.63 9.73 -15.42
CA CYS A 167 -4.56 8.78 -15.13
C CYS A 167 -3.45 8.91 -16.20
N PRO A 168 -2.20 8.60 -15.84
CA PRO A 168 -1.06 8.75 -16.72
C PRO A 168 -1.10 7.81 -17.93
#